data_AF-A0A0B3AWN9-F1
#
_entry.id   AF-A0A0B3AWN9-F1
#
_cell.length_a   1.000
_cell.length_b   1.000
_cell.length_c   1.000
_cell.angle_alpha   90.00
_cell.angle_beta   90.00
_cell.angle_gamma   90.00
#
_symmetry.space_group_name_H-M   'P 1'
#
loop_
_entity.id
_entity.type
_entity.pdbx_description
1 polymer ?
#
loop_
_entity_poly.entity_id
_entity_poly.type
_entity_poly.pdbx_seq_one_letter_code
_entity_poly.pdbx_strand_id
1 'polypeptide(L)'
;MGALDQVKQMKQMGLSEQEISNRLFEQGITPKAITDAFSQAKIKEAVEGENEMQENDFTPGEGSPESSLGEIPLGPETPSPFSNPETYAPQEMPPAQYYPPQEPSYPPLQETEAYYPQEGYGQESENYDKGFGTDTIIEIAEQVFEEKVKKLSLQISNFKEFSAIAETKFSNFENRLKKVESIIENLQIKILEKIGSYGQGLESIKKEMNMMQDSFSKTLPILVKSHAERAVKKTTTPKKDK
;
A
#
# COMPACT_ATOMS: atom_id res chain seq x y z
N MET A 1 -2.86 -16.93 -29.82
CA MET A 1 -2.91 -15.65 -29.10
C MET A 1 -1.89 -15.73 -27.98
N GLY A 2 -1.05 -14.71 -27.80
CA GLY A 2 -0.06 -14.70 -26.72
C GLY A 2 -0.73 -14.47 -25.36
N ALA A 3 -0.04 -14.82 -24.28
CA ALA A 3 -0.51 -14.56 -22.90
C ALA A 3 -0.77 -13.05 -22.67
N LEU A 4 0.05 -12.18 -23.27
CA LEU A 4 -0.11 -10.72 -23.21
C LEU A 4 -1.45 -10.25 -23.81
N ASP A 5 -1.82 -10.76 -24.99
CA ASP A 5 -3.05 -10.36 -25.68
C ASP A 5 -4.29 -10.76 -24.88
N GLN A 6 -4.24 -11.97 -24.29
CA GLN A 6 -5.32 -12.48 -23.46
C GLN A 6 -5.47 -11.68 -22.16
N VAL A 7 -4.36 -11.33 -21.49
CA VAL A 7 -4.39 -10.44 -20.32
C VAL A 7 -5.02 -9.09 -20.66
N LYS A 8 -4.61 -8.46 -21.76
CA LYS A 8 -5.19 -7.17 -22.21
C LYS A 8 -6.70 -7.28 -22.48
N GLN A 9 -7.12 -8.32 -23.20
CA GLN A 9 -8.53 -8.54 -23.51
C GLN A 9 -9.36 -8.78 -22.24
N MET A 10 -8.88 -9.62 -21.33
CA MET A 10 -9.60 -9.91 -20.09
C MET A 10 -9.66 -8.71 -19.15
N LYS A 11 -8.61 -7.88 -19.12
CA LYS A 11 -8.60 -6.62 -18.37
C LYS A 11 -9.61 -5.62 -18.95
N GLN A 12 -9.73 -5.53 -20.28
CA GLN A 12 -10.77 -4.70 -20.94
C GLN A 12 -12.19 -5.20 -20.65
N MET A 13 -12.38 -6.48 -20.37
CA MET A 13 -13.65 -7.05 -19.90
C MET A 13 -13.95 -6.78 -18.42
N GLY A 14 -13.05 -6.09 -17.69
CA GLY A 14 -13.23 -5.75 -16.28
C GLY A 14 -12.98 -6.90 -15.30
N LEU A 15 -12.33 -7.98 -15.75
CA LEU A 15 -11.94 -9.10 -14.87
C LEU A 15 -10.80 -8.68 -13.94
N SER A 16 -10.82 -9.17 -12.70
CA SER A 16 -9.74 -8.95 -11.75
C SER A 16 -8.48 -9.74 -12.12
N GLU A 17 -7.30 -9.26 -11.73
CA GLU A 17 -6.02 -9.92 -12.06
C GLU A 17 -5.96 -11.37 -11.56
N GLN A 18 -6.60 -11.67 -10.42
CA GLN A 18 -6.69 -13.03 -9.87
C GLN A 18 -7.54 -13.95 -10.76
N GLU A 19 -8.70 -13.47 -11.23
CA GLU A 19 -9.55 -14.24 -12.14
C GLU A 19 -8.87 -14.49 -13.48
N ILE A 20 -8.13 -13.50 -13.98
CA ILE A 20 -7.32 -13.61 -15.20
C ILE A 20 -6.24 -14.67 -15.01
N SER A 21 -5.51 -14.64 -13.88
CA SER A 21 -4.47 -15.63 -13.58
C SER A 21 -5.04 -17.05 -13.54
N ASN A 22 -6.21 -17.25 -12.94
CA ASN A 22 -6.85 -18.56 -12.87
C ASN A 22 -7.26 -19.08 -14.26
N ARG A 23 -7.86 -18.22 -15.09
CA ARG A 23 -8.25 -18.60 -16.47
C ARG A 23 -7.06 -18.91 -17.37
N LEU A 24 -5.97 -18.16 -17.25
CA LEU A 24 -4.75 -18.41 -18.02
C LEU A 24 -4.06 -19.70 -17.55
N PHE A 25 -4.11 -19.99 -16.25
CA PHE A 25 -3.62 -21.24 -15.69
C PHE A 25 -4.43 -22.44 -16.19
N GLU A 26 -5.77 -22.33 -16.23
CA GLU A 26 -6.67 -23.35 -16.82
C GLU A 26 -6.39 -23.58 -18.32
N GLN A 27 -5.91 -22.55 -19.02
CA GLN A 27 -5.47 -22.64 -20.42
C GLN A 27 -4.05 -23.22 -20.58
N GLY A 28 -3.41 -23.64 -19.50
CA GLY A 28 -2.09 -24.27 -19.51
C GLY A 28 -0.92 -23.30 -19.60
N ILE A 29 -1.15 -22.01 -19.35
CA ILE A 29 -0.09 -20.99 -19.38
C ILE A 29 0.68 -21.05 -18.06
N THR A 30 2.01 -21.13 -18.15
CA THR A 30 2.86 -21.22 -16.97
C THR A 30 2.77 -19.98 -16.08
N PRO A 31 2.86 -20.09 -14.75
CA PRO A 31 2.81 -18.94 -13.83
C PRO A 31 3.82 -17.85 -14.18
N LYS A 32 5.03 -18.23 -14.61
CA LYS A 32 6.07 -17.29 -15.05
C LYS A 32 5.63 -16.47 -16.25
N ALA A 33 4.99 -17.09 -17.25
CA ALA A 33 4.49 -16.41 -18.44
C ALA A 33 3.31 -15.48 -18.11
N ILE A 34 2.48 -15.83 -17.12
CA ILE A 34 1.40 -14.97 -16.63
C ILE A 34 1.98 -13.70 -15.98
N THR A 35 2.94 -13.85 -15.06
CA THR A 35 3.59 -12.71 -14.39
C THR A 35 4.32 -11.79 -15.37
N ASP A 36 4.99 -12.38 -16.37
CA ASP A 36 5.66 -11.63 -17.44
C ASP A 36 4.64 -10.87 -18.31
N ALA A 37 3.53 -11.51 -18.69
CA ALA A 37 2.45 -10.88 -19.44
C ALA A 37 1.79 -9.72 -18.69
N PHE A 38 1.55 -9.84 -17.37
CA PHE A 38 1.05 -8.73 -16.55
C PHE A 38 2.05 -7.56 -16.47
N SER A 39 3.33 -7.87 -16.31
CA SER A 39 4.39 -6.85 -16.26
C SER A 39 4.47 -6.09 -17.59
N GLN A 40 4.46 -6.81 -18.72
CA GLN A 40 4.45 -6.24 -20.06
C GLN A 40 3.18 -5.43 -20.33
N ALA A 41 2.01 -5.91 -19.90
CA ALA A 41 0.75 -5.18 -20.05
C ALA A 41 0.77 -3.84 -19.30
N LYS A 42 1.28 -3.84 -18.07
CA LYS A 42 1.38 -2.62 -17.22
C LYS A 42 2.39 -1.61 -17.77
N ILE A 43 3.52 -2.08 -18.26
CA ILE A 43 4.51 -1.22 -18.92
C ILE A 43 3.89 -0.61 -20.18
N LYS A 44 3.22 -1.43 -21.00
CA LYS A 44 2.60 -0.95 -22.24
C LYS A 44 1.48 0.07 -21.99
N GLU A 45 0.67 -0.12 -20.95
CA GLU A 45 -0.35 0.85 -20.52
C GLU A 45 0.26 2.17 -20.02
N ALA A 46 1.37 2.11 -19.27
CA ALA A 46 2.08 3.31 -18.83
C ALA A 46 2.69 4.08 -20.01
N VAL A 47 3.24 3.36 -21.01
CA VAL A 47 3.83 3.96 -22.21
C VAL A 47 2.75 4.49 -23.17
N GLU A 48 1.63 3.80 -23.31
CA GLU A 48 0.48 4.26 -24.12
C GLU A 48 -0.21 5.48 -23.47
N GLY A 49 -0.27 5.54 -22.13
CA GLY A 49 -0.89 6.65 -21.39
C GLY A 49 -0.12 7.98 -21.38
N GLU A 50 1.21 7.96 -21.59
CA GLU A 50 2.01 9.19 -21.70
C GLU A 50 1.94 9.86 -23.08
N ASN A 51 1.43 9.16 -24.10
CA ASN A 51 1.45 9.64 -25.48
C ASN A 51 0.14 10.33 -25.93
N GLU A 52 -0.87 10.45 -25.07
CA GLU A 52 -2.14 11.13 -25.39
C GLU A 52 -2.31 12.52 -24.74
N MET A 53 -1.35 13.01 -23.94
CA MET A 53 -1.45 14.32 -23.26
C MET A 53 -0.49 15.40 -23.78
N GLN A 54 0.23 15.18 -24.89
CA GLN A 54 1.22 16.15 -25.36
C GLN A 54 1.28 16.28 -26.88
N GLU A 55 0.12 16.42 -27.53
CA GLU A 55 0.06 16.90 -28.93
C GLU A 55 -1.18 17.77 -29.15
N ASN A 56 -1.28 18.86 -28.39
CA ASN A 56 -1.99 20.05 -28.87
C ASN A 56 -1.56 21.27 -28.07
N ASP A 57 -1.17 22.30 -28.83
CA ASP A 57 -1.02 23.70 -28.45
C ASP A 57 0.42 24.19 -28.22
N PHE A 58 1.10 24.43 -29.35
CA PHE A 58 2.26 25.31 -29.42
C PHE A 58 1.95 26.42 -30.43
N THR A 59 1.20 27.44 -29.99
CA THR A 59 1.07 28.72 -30.69
C THR A 59 2.02 29.75 -30.03
N PRO A 60 2.99 30.35 -30.75
CA PRO A 60 3.84 31.40 -30.20
C PRO A 60 3.28 32.80 -30.51
N GLY A 61 2.98 33.58 -29.48
CA GLY A 61 2.68 35.01 -29.54
C GLY A 61 2.62 35.57 -28.12
N GLU A 62 3.67 36.22 -27.62
CA GLU A 62 3.93 37.66 -27.72
C GLU A 62 2.99 38.52 -26.85
N GLY A 63 3.56 39.15 -25.81
CA GLY A 63 3.08 40.44 -25.30
C GLY A 63 2.32 40.47 -23.96
N SER A 64 3.09 40.77 -22.90
CA SER A 64 2.75 41.73 -21.82
C SER A 64 2.03 41.25 -20.53
N PRO A 65 2.38 41.83 -19.36
CA PRO A 65 1.90 41.43 -18.04
C PRO A 65 0.73 42.31 -17.55
N GLU A 66 0.09 41.90 -16.43
CA GLU A 66 -0.37 42.74 -15.30
C GLU A 66 -1.72 42.28 -14.68
N SER A 67 -1.68 42.09 -13.36
CA SER A 67 -2.74 42.23 -12.34
C SER A 67 -4.16 41.69 -12.57
N SER A 68 -4.60 40.76 -11.69
CA SER A 68 -5.79 41.01 -10.85
C SER A 68 -5.96 39.95 -9.75
N LEU A 69 -6.10 40.44 -8.52
CA LEU A 69 -6.83 39.74 -7.46
C LEU A 69 -8.30 39.65 -7.87
N GLY A 70 -8.91 38.47 -7.75
CA GLY A 70 -10.34 38.26 -7.97
C GLY A 70 -10.82 37.00 -7.27
N GLU A 71 -11.78 37.20 -6.38
CA GLU A 71 -12.53 36.22 -5.59
C GLU A 71 -13.08 35.04 -6.40
N ILE A 72 -13.10 33.85 -5.79
CA ILE A 72 -13.87 32.70 -6.30
C ILE A 72 -15.07 32.48 -5.36
N PRO A 73 -16.31 32.43 -5.87
CA PRO A 73 -17.52 32.25 -5.05
C PRO A 73 -17.69 30.78 -4.61
N LEU A 74 -18.09 30.60 -3.35
CA LEU A 74 -18.60 29.33 -2.83
C LEU A 74 -19.88 28.91 -3.57
N GLY A 75 -19.84 27.76 -4.23
CA GLY A 75 -21.02 27.00 -4.62
C GLY A 75 -21.43 26.01 -3.52
N PRO A 76 -22.73 25.76 -3.29
CA PRO A 76 -23.21 24.81 -2.30
C PRO A 76 -23.12 23.38 -2.83
N GLU A 77 -22.16 22.60 -2.33
CA GLU A 77 -22.14 21.15 -2.57
C GLU A 77 -23.22 20.45 -1.73
N THR A 78 -24.14 19.82 -2.45
CA THR A 78 -25.09 18.84 -1.95
C THR A 78 -24.36 17.59 -1.43
N PRO A 79 -24.63 17.12 -0.20
CA PRO A 79 -24.01 15.92 0.33
C PRO A 79 -24.65 14.65 -0.28
N SER A 80 -23.86 13.89 -1.03
CA SER A 80 -24.20 12.51 -1.43
C SER A 80 -24.15 11.56 -0.21
N PRO A 81 -25.08 10.61 -0.08
CA PRO A 81 -25.18 9.74 1.08
C PRO A 81 -24.25 8.52 1.01
N PHE A 82 -23.60 8.24 2.14
CA PHE A 82 -23.29 6.90 2.67
C PHE A 82 -22.75 5.84 1.70
N SER A 83 -21.42 5.74 1.63
CA SER A 83 -20.73 4.47 1.33
C SER A 83 -20.39 3.80 2.66
N ASN A 84 -20.96 2.61 2.88
CA ASN A 84 -20.66 1.75 4.03
C ASN A 84 -19.15 1.46 4.14
N PRO A 85 -18.59 1.40 5.35
CA PRO A 85 -17.31 0.74 5.54
C PRO A 85 -17.51 -0.77 5.40
N GLU A 86 -17.02 -1.35 4.29
CA GLU A 86 -16.81 -2.79 4.24
C GLU A 86 -15.76 -3.17 5.27
N THR A 87 -16.26 -3.80 6.34
CA THR A 87 -15.49 -4.54 7.33
C THR A 87 -14.66 -5.61 6.61
N TYR A 88 -13.38 -5.34 6.43
CA TYR A 88 -12.40 -6.37 6.03
C TYR A 88 -12.35 -7.44 7.12
N ALA A 89 -13.01 -8.57 6.87
CA ALA A 89 -12.77 -9.79 7.61
C ALA A 89 -11.35 -10.31 7.28
N PRO A 90 -10.57 -10.77 8.26
CA PRO A 90 -9.27 -11.40 8.01
C PRO A 90 -9.48 -12.66 7.16
N GLN A 91 -8.94 -12.64 5.94
CA GLN A 91 -8.92 -13.81 5.07
C GLN A 91 -7.95 -14.84 5.68
N GLU A 92 -8.50 -15.97 6.14
CA GLU A 92 -7.73 -17.09 6.65
C GLU A 92 -6.78 -17.59 5.56
N MET A 93 -5.47 -17.43 5.81
CA MET A 93 -4.43 -18.01 4.97
C MET A 93 -4.58 -19.54 4.97
N PRO A 94 -4.61 -20.20 3.80
CA PRO A 94 -4.54 -21.66 3.75
C PRO A 94 -3.22 -22.13 4.37
N PRO A 95 -3.22 -23.24 5.11
CA PRO A 95 -2.03 -23.75 5.78
C PRO A 95 -0.93 -24.00 4.75
N ALA A 96 0.24 -23.41 5.01
CA ALA A 96 1.44 -23.64 4.23
C ALA A 96 1.75 -25.14 4.21
N GLN A 97 1.62 -25.76 3.02
CA GLN A 97 2.16 -27.09 2.80
C GLN A 97 3.68 -27.01 2.96
N TYR A 98 4.15 -27.59 4.05
CA TYR A 98 5.56 -27.78 4.36
C TYR A 98 6.14 -28.78 3.34
N TYR A 99 6.73 -28.26 2.26
CA TYR A 99 7.54 -29.08 1.36
C TYR A 99 8.88 -29.35 2.07
N PRO A 100 9.27 -30.63 2.27
CA PRO A 100 10.58 -30.94 2.80
C PRO A 100 11.66 -30.50 1.79
N PRO A 101 12.76 -29.88 2.23
CA PRO A 101 13.87 -29.53 1.36
C PRO A 101 14.46 -30.82 0.78
N GLN A 102 14.46 -30.93 -0.55
CA GLN A 102 15.27 -31.95 -1.23
C GLN A 102 16.74 -31.57 -1.08
N GLU A 103 17.48 -32.40 -0.34
CA GLU A 103 18.93 -32.30 -0.24
C GLU A 103 19.56 -32.52 -1.62
N PRO A 104 20.47 -31.64 -2.07
CA PRO A 104 21.30 -31.92 -3.23
C PRO A 104 22.28 -33.04 -2.88
N SER A 105 22.04 -34.21 -3.48
CA SER A 105 22.98 -35.34 -3.48
C SER A 105 24.25 -34.91 -4.23
N TYR A 106 25.31 -34.62 -3.46
CA TYR A 106 26.66 -34.48 -3.99
C TYR A 106 27.23 -35.88 -4.30
N PRO A 107 27.91 -36.08 -5.44
CA PRO A 107 28.71 -37.27 -5.66
C PRO A 107 29.91 -37.27 -4.71
N PRO A 108 30.29 -38.43 -4.13
CA PRO A 108 31.43 -38.53 -3.24
C PRO A 108 32.74 -38.28 -3.99
N LEU A 109 33.55 -37.36 -3.47
CA LEU A 109 34.97 -37.29 -3.78
C LEU A 109 35.63 -38.58 -3.28
N GLN A 110 36.19 -39.37 -4.19
CA GLN A 110 37.18 -40.37 -3.85
C GLN A 110 38.46 -39.65 -3.43
N GLU A 111 38.76 -39.66 -2.14
CA GLU A 111 40.10 -39.49 -1.62
C GLU A 111 40.95 -40.68 -2.07
N THR A 112 41.79 -40.47 -3.08
CA THR A 112 42.97 -41.29 -3.26
C THR A 112 44.10 -40.70 -2.43
N GLU A 113 44.27 -41.21 -1.20
CA GLU A 113 45.55 -41.20 -0.51
C GLU A 113 46.57 -41.95 -1.37
N ALA A 114 47.48 -41.22 -2.00
CA ALA A 114 48.66 -41.79 -2.64
C ALA A 114 49.89 -41.46 -1.80
N TYR A 115 50.20 -42.43 -0.94
CA TYR A 115 51.44 -42.68 -0.22
C TYR A 115 52.69 -42.33 -1.05
N TYR A 116 53.58 -41.52 -0.49
CA TYR A 116 54.95 -41.34 -0.98
C TYR A 116 55.75 -42.63 -0.75
N PRO A 117 56.49 -43.11 -1.77
CA PRO A 117 57.82 -43.60 -1.51
C PRO A 117 58.85 -42.80 -2.28
N GLN A 118 59.73 -42.18 -1.50
CA GLN A 118 61.04 -41.73 -1.92
C GLN A 118 61.91 -42.99 -2.08
N GLU A 119 62.34 -43.30 -3.31
CA GLU A 119 63.67 -43.84 -3.59
C GLU A 119 63.93 -43.89 -5.10
N GLY A 120 65.14 -43.48 -5.47
CA GLY A 120 65.54 -43.22 -6.86
C GLY A 120 65.78 -44.46 -7.71
N TYR A 121 65.80 -44.25 -9.02
CA TYR A 121 66.77 -44.75 -10.00
C TYR A 121 66.32 -44.18 -11.35
N GLY A 122 67.27 -43.66 -12.12
CA GLY A 122 66.99 -43.15 -13.46
C GLY A 122 66.61 -44.29 -14.42
N GLN A 123 65.67 -44.02 -15.31
CA GLN A 123 65.65 -44.63 -16.64
C GLN A 123 64.80 -43.80 -17.59
N GLU A 124 65.33 -43.66 -18.80
CA GLU A 124 64.79 -42.98 -19.96
C GLU A 124 63.30 -43.31 -20.19
N SER A 125 62.50 -42.26 -20.33
CA SER A 125 61.22 -42.34 -21.05
C SER A 125 61.08 -41.09 -21.90
N GLU A 126 61.89 -41.05 -22.96
CA GLU A 126 61.59 -40.32 -24.19
C GLU A 126 60.34 -40.95 -24.82
N ASN A 127 59.15 -40.50 -24.44
CA ASN A 127 57.92 -40.52 -25.26
C ASN A 127 56.71 -40.15 -24.41
N TYR A 128 56.53 -38.86 -24.13
CA TYR A 128 55.19 -38.28 -24.01
C TYR A 128 55.26 -36.77 -24.31
N ASP A 129 55.96 -36.44 -25.40
CA ASP A 129 55.90 -35.14 -26.04
C ASP A 129 54.67 -35.08 -26.96
N LYS A 130 53.50 -34.92 -26.33
CA LYS A 130 52.32 -34.32 -26.95
C LYS A 130 51.54 -33.60 -25.86
N GLY A 131 52.27 -32.66 -25.26
CA GLY A 131 51.77 -31.77 -24.24
C GLY A 131 50.69 -30.87 -24.82
N PHE A 132 49.53 -30.86 -24.18
CA PHE A 132 48.93 -29.57 -23.89
C PHE A 132 49.95 -28.87 -22.99
N GLY A 133 50.71 -27.93 -23.56
CA GLY A 133 51.70 -27.18 -22.81
C GLY A 133 51.04 -26.61 -21.57
N THR A 134 51.73 -26.67 -20.43
CA THR A 134 51.32 -25.96 -19.21
C THR A 134 50.92 -24.52 -19.53
N ASP A 135 51.59 -23.90 -20.51
CA ASP A 135 51.25 -22.57 -21.03
C ASP A 135 49.84 -22.48 -21.63
N THR A 136 49.37 -23.50 -22.36
CA THR A 136 47.99 -23.57 -22.87
C THR A 136 46.97 -23.74 -21.74
N ILE A 137 47.31 -24.51 -20.71
CA ILE A 137 46.45 -24.68 -19.53
C ILE A 137 46.38 -23.37 -18.73
N ILE A 138 47.50 -22.66 -18.60
CA ILE A 138 47.57 -21.34 -17.95
C ILE A 138 46.76 -20.31 -18.74
N GLU A 139 46.88 -20.28 -20.08
CA GLU A 139 46.11 -19.37 -20.94
C GLU A 139 44.59 -19.61 -20.82
N ILE A 140 44.15 -20.88 -20.83
CA ILE A 140 42.75 -21.24 -20.63
C ILE A 140 42.28 -20.81 -19.22
N ALA A 141 43.12 -21.01 -18.20
CA ALA A 141 42.79 -20.63 -16.83
C ALA A 141 42.69 -19.10 -16.66
N GLU A 142 43.61 -18.33 -17.24
CA GLU A 142 43.54 -16.86 -17.25
C GLU A 142 42.29 -16.36 -17.97
N GLN A 143 41.96 -16.92 -19.13
CA GLN A 143 40.77 -16.52 -19.88
C GLN A 143 39.48 -16.80 -19.11
N VAL A 144 39.36 -17.98 -18.50
CA VAL A 144 38.20 -18.33 -17.66
C VAL A 144 38.15 -17.44 -16.42
N PHE A 145 39.29 -17.15 -15.80
CA PHE A 145 39.36 -16.26 -14.65
C PHE A 145 38.92 -14.85 -15.00
N GLU A 146 39.42 -14.27 -16.09
CA GLU A 146 39.00 -12.96 -16.57
C GLU A 146 37.50 -12.91 -16.86
N GLU A 147 36.93 -13.93 -17.49
CA GLU A 147 35.51 -13.97 -17.81
C GLU A 147 34.66 -14.02 -16.52
N LYS A 148 35.08 -14.80 -15.53
CA LYS A 148 34.40 -14.88 -14.23
C LYS A 148 34.53 -13.58 -13.43
N VAL A 149 35.71 -12.96 -13.42
CA VAL A 149 35.94 -11.65 -12.76
C VAL A 149 35.12 -10.55 -13.44
N LYS A 150 35.04 -10.53 -14.78
CA LYS A 150 34.17 -9.59 -15.52
C LYS A 150 32.69 -9.79 -15.17
N LYS A 151 32.20 -11.03 -15.12
CA LYS A 151 30.83 -11.35 -14.67
C LYS A 151 30.57 -10.89 -13.22
N LEU A 152 31.52 -11.12 -12.32
CA LEU A 152 31.41 -10.70 -10.92
C LEU A 152 31.41 -9.16 -10.79
N SER A 153 32.26 -8.48 -11.55
CA SER A 153 32.28 -7.00 -11.62
C SER A 153 30.92 -6.44 -12.08
N LEU A 154 30.32 -7.05 -13.10
CA LEU A 154 29.00 -6.65 -13.59
C LEU A 154 27.90 -6.87 -12.55
N GLN A 155 27.92 -7.99 -11.83
CA GLN A 155 26.99 -8.25 -10.72
C GLN A 155 27.14 -7.23 -9.58
N ILE A 156 28.37 -6.84 -9.24
CA ILE A 156 28.63 -5.80 -8.24
C ILE A 156 28.08 -4.44 -8.71
N SER A 157 28.21 -4.12 -10.00
CA SER A 157 27.64 -2.89 -10.57
C SER A 157 26.11 -2.88 -10.46
N ASN A 158 25.46 -3.97 -10.88
CA ASN A 158 24.00 -4.13 -10.77
C ASN A 158 23.54 -4.05 -9.31
N PHE A 159 24.34 -4.57 -8.37
CA PHE A 159 24.04 -4.48 -6.95
C PHE A 159 24.10 -3.03 -6.43
N LYS A 160 25.03 -2.20 -6.94
CA LYS A 160 25.07 -0.77 -6.60
C LYS A 160 23.87 -0.01 -7.13
N GLU A 161 23.45 -0.29 -8.37
CA GLU A 161 22.24 0.31 -8.95
C GLU A 161 21.00 -0.11 -8.15
N PHE A 162 20.91 -1.39 -7.78
CA PHE A 162 19.86 -1.87 -6.88
C PHE A 162 19.87 -1.14 -5.54
N SER A 163 21.05 -0.94 -4.93
CA SER A 163 21.19 -0.20 -3.67
C SER A 163 20.66 1.23 -3.80
N ALA A 164 21.03 1.94 -4.87
CA ALA A 164 20.57 3.31 -5.10
C ALA A 164 19.04 3.40 -5.30
N ILE A 165 18.46 2.44 -6.05
CA ILE A 165 17.00 2.35 -6.23
C ILE A 165 16.32 1.99 -4.91
N ALA A 166 16.89 1.07 -4.14
CA ALA A 166 16.36 0.66 -2.84
C ALA A 166 16.38 1.81 -1.83
N GLU A 167 17.48 2.57 -1.75
CA GLU A 167 17.59 3.78 -0.92
C GLU A 167 16.52 4.80 -1.30
N THR A 168 16.37 5.10 -2.59
CA THR A 168 15.35 6.04 -3.08
C THR A 168 13.94 5.59 -2.72
N LYS A 169 13.63 4.30 -2.90
CA LYS A 169 12.32 3.73 -2.52
C LYS A 169 12.12 3.79 -1.01
N PHE A 170 13.14 3.48 -0.23
CA PHE A 170 13.08 3.50 1.23
C PHE A 170 12.83 4.92 1.76
N SER A 171 13.52 5.93 1.23
CA SER A 171 13.24 7.34 1.57
C SER A 171 11.81 7.76 1.20
N ASN A 172 11.27 7.29 0.08
CA ASN A 172 9.88 7.54 -0.28
C ASN A 172 8.91 6.89 0.72
N PHE A 173 9.17 5.63 1.11
CA PHE A 173 8.40 4.96 2.16
C PHE A 173 8.45 5.71 3.49
N GLU A 174 9.62 6.20 3.92
CA GLU A 174 9.78 6.99 5.14
C GLU A 174 8.93 8.28 5.08
N ASN A 175 8.95 8.98 3.96
CA ASN A 175 8.15 10.19 3.76
C ASN A 175 6.64 9.90 3.79
N ARG A 176 6.21 8.81 3.16
CA ARG A 176 4.80 8.37 3.21
C ARG A 176 4.40 7.99 4.63
N LEU A 177 5.28 7.34 5.38
CA LEU A 177 5.04 6.96 6.78
C LEU A 177 4.87 8.19 7.67
N LYS A 178 5.74 9.20 7.55
CA LYS A 178 5.62 10.49 8.26
C LYS A 178 4.30 11.20 7.92
N LYS A 179 3.85 11.14 6.66
CA LYS A 179 2.55 11.70 6.26
C LYS A 179 1.38 10.95 6.91
N VAL A 180 1.44 9.62 6.95
CA VAL A 180 0.42 8.80 7.62
C VAL A 180 0.37 9.10 9.11
N GLU A 181 1.53 9.20 9.77
CA GLU A 181 1.65 9.59 11.17
C GLU A 181 0.99 10.95 11.43
N SER A 182 1.30 11.98 10.62
CA SER A 182 0.67 13.31 10.74
C SER A 182 -0.85 13.30 10.52
N ILE A 183 -1.35 12.47 9.60
CA ILE A 183 -2.81 12.32 9.39
C ILE A 183 -3.45 11.68 10.63
N ILE A 184 -2.81 10.68 11.24
CA ILE A 184 -3.30 10.03 12.45
C ILE A 184 -3.32 11.00 13.63
N GLU A 185 -2.26 11.79 13.83
CA GLU A 185 -2.20 12.83 14.86
C GLU A 185 -3.33 13.84 14.69
N ASN A 186 -3.54 14.34 13.46
CA ASN A 186 -4.61 15.29 13.16
C ASN A 186 -6.00 14.68 13.40
N LEU A 187 -6.19 13.41 13.01
CA LEU A 187 -7.43 12.69 13.28
C LEU A 187 -7.69 12.56 14.79
N GLN A 188 -6.66 12.25 15.59
CA GLN A 188 -6.77 12.18 17.05
C GLN A 188 -7.16 13.55 17.64
N ILE A 189 -6.53 14.63 17.19
CA ILE A 189 -6.88 16.01 17.62
C ILE A 189 -8.36 16.30 17.29
N LYS A 190 -8.80 16.05 16.06
CA LYS A 190 -10.20 16.27 15.64
C LYS A 190 -11.19 15.43 16.44
N ILE A 191 -10.85 14.20 16.78
CA ILE A 191 -11.69 13.35 17.64
C ILE A 191 -11.79 13.96 19.04
N LEU A 192 -10.67 14.38 19.63
CA LEU A 192 -10.65 15.02 20.96
C LEU A 192 -11.44 16.33 20.97
N GLU A 193 -11.27 17.19 19.97
CA GLU A 193 -12.05 18.42 19.80
C GLU A 193 -13.54 18.13 19.70
N LYS A 194 -13.92 17.11 18.91
CA LYS A 194 -15.31 16.73 18.75
C LYS A 194 -15.91 16.20 20.06
N ILE A 195 -15.20 15.32 20.78
CA ILE A 195 -15.62 14.81 22.09
C ILE A 195 -15.73 15.96 23.10
N GLY A 196 -14.77 16.88 23.11
CA GLY A 196 -14.80 18.09 23.95
C GLY A 196 -16.03 18.95 23.67
N SER A 197 -16.33 19.21 22.39
CA SER A 197 -17.52 19.96 21.97
C SER A 197 -18.83 19.27 22.37
N TYR A 198 -18.90 17.94 22.27
CA TYR A 198 -20.05 17.17 22.75
C TYR A 198 -20.19 17.26 24.27
N GLY A 199 -19.08 17.18 25.02
CA GLY A 199 -19.08 17.34 26.47
C GLY A 199 -19.60 18.71 26.91
N GLN A 200 -19.17 19.78 26.24
CA GLN A 200 -19.68 21.14 26.47
C GLN A 200 -21.17 21.28 26.13
N GLY A 201 -21.61 20.64 25.03
CA GLY A 201 -23.01 20.58 24.65
C GLY A 201 -23.87 19.86 25.71
N LEU A 202 -23.40 18.72 26.23
CA LEU A 202 -24.07 17.98 27.30
C LEU A 202 -24.16 18.79 28.60
N GLU A 203 -23.10 19.50 28.97
CA GLU A 203 -23.13 20.36 30.17
C GLU A 203 -24.11 21.53 29.99
N SER A 204 -24.20 22.10 28.79
CA SER A 204 -25.18 23.14 28.46
C SER A 204 -26.61 22.61 28.56
N ILE A 205 -26.89 21.44 27.97
CA ILE A 205 -28.20 20.77 28.07
C ILE A 205 -28.55 20.46 29.52
N LYS A 206 -27.60 19.97 30.32
CA LYS A 206 -27.80 19.70 31.75
C LYS A 206 -28.15 20.97 32.52
N LYS A 207 -27.47 22.09 32.23
CA LYS A 207 -27.76 23.39 32.84
C LYS A 207 -29.15 23.89 32.47
N GLU A 208 -29.54 23.79 31.21
CA GLU A 208 -30.88 24.14 30.73
C GLU A 208 -31.95 23.26 31.37
N MET A 209 -31.70 21.95 31.47
CA MET A 209 -32.59 21.00 32.13
C MET A 209 -32.77 21.35 33.61
N ASN A 210 -31.71 21.72 34.33
CA ASN A 210 -31.81 22.18 35.72
C ASN A 210 -32.62 23.47 35.83
N MET A 211 -32.38 24.47 34.96
CA MET A 211 -33.17 25.71 34.95
C MET A 211 -34.66 25.46 34.63
N MET A 212 -34.94 24.50 33.75
CA MET A 212 -36.31 24.09 33.41
C MET A 212 -36.98 23.41 34.61
N GLN A 213 -36.28 22.49 35.28
CA GLN A 213 -36.75 21.85 36.51
C GLN A 213 -37.01 22.86 37.62
N ASP A 214 -36.13 23.85 37.80
CA ASP A 214 -36.34 24.94 38.76
C ASP A 214 -37.55 25.79 38.41
N SER A 215 -37.75 26.08 37.13
CA SER A 215 -38.91 26.85 36.64
C SER A 215 -40.22 26.10 36.84
N PHE A 216 -40.26 24.79 36.54
CA PHE A 216 -41.39 23.94 36.85
C PHE A 216 -41.65 23.83 38.35
N SER A 217 -40.60 23.67 39.16
CA SER A 217 -40.70 23.60 40.62
C SER A 217 -41.25 24.88 41.24
N LYS A 218 -40.95 26.04 40.65
CA LYS A 218 -41.47 27.35 41.09
C LYS A 218 -42.90 27.63 40.60
N THR A 219 -43.25 27.18 39.40
CA THR A 219 -44.57 27.47 38.79
C THR A 219 -45.66 26.51 39.26
N LEU A 220 -45.34 25.23 39.48
CA LEU A 220 -46.29 24.22 39.97
C LEU A 220 -47.04 24.66 41.24
N PRO A 221 -46.38 25.15 42.31
CA PRO A 221 -47.06 25.59 43.52
C PRO A 221 -48.02 26.78 43.29
N ILE A 222 -47.67 27.71 42.40
CA ILE A 222 -48.51 28.88 42.09
C ILE A 222 -49.77 28.44 41.35
N LEU A 223 -49.63 27.53 40.39
CA LEU A 223 -50.76 27.01 39.63
C LEU A 223 -51.73 26.24 40.53
N VAL A 224 -51.19 25.35 41.38
CA VAL A 224 -51.97 24.57 42.36
C VAL A 224 -52.66 25.49 43.38
N LYS A 225 -51.97 26.50 43.94
CA LYS A 225 -52.58 27.47 44.86
C LYS A 225 -53.67 28.32 44.18
N SER A 226 -53.45 28.78 42.94
CA SER A 226 -54.44 29.60 42.22
C SER A 226 -55.75 28.85 41.95
N HIS A 227 -55.68 27.54 41.68
CA HIS A 227 -56.86 26.68 41.50
C HIS A 227 -57.58 26.43 42.83
N ALA A 228 -56.83 26.23 43.92
CA ALA A 228 -57.41 26.07 45.26
C ALA A 228 -58.15 27.34 45.72
N GLU A 229 -57.56 28.53 45.55
CA GLU A 229 -58.18 29.80 45.97
C GLU A 229 -59.41 30.19 45.10
N ARG A 230 -59.40 29.87 43.81
CA ARG A 230 -60.56 30.09 42.92
C ARG A 230 -61.73 29.16 43.24
N ALA A 231 -61.48 27.96 43.77
CA ALA A 231 -62.53 27.06 44.22
C ALA A 231 -63.23 27.56 45.50
N VAL A 232 -62.49 28.19 46.43
CA VAL A 232 -63.01 28.68 47.72
C VAL A 232 -63.83 29.98 47.59
N LYS A 233 -63.54 30.86 46.62
CA LYS A 233 -64.28 32.12 46.45
C LYS A 233 -65.69 31.98 45.82
N LYS A 234 -66.07 30.81 45.28
CA LYS A 234 -67.41 30.61 44.68
C LYS A 234 -68.52 30.27 45.69
N THR A 235 -68.22 30.07 46.97
CA THR A 235 -69.20 29.62 47.98
C THR A 235 -69.66 30.67 48.99
N THR A 236 -69.21 31.93 48.89
CA THR A 236 -69.59 33.01 49.82
C THR A 236 -70.38 34.13 49.15
N THR A 237 -71.58 33.81 48.65
CA THR A 237 -72.64 34.82 48.45
C THR A 237 -73.43 34.99 49.75
N PRO A 238 -73.52 36.21 50.34
CA PRO A 238 -74.26 36.43 51.57
C PRO A 238 -75.77 36.37 51.31
N LYS A 239 -76.48 35.51 52.04
CA LYS A 239 -77.94 35.54 52.15
C LYS A 239 -78.34 36.90 52.75
N LYS A 240 -79.08 37.71 51.99
CA LYS A 240 -79.83 38.85 52.52
C LYS A 240 -81.02 38.30 53.30
N ASP A 241 -80.99 38.48 54.62
CA ASP A 241 -82.16 38.27 55.47
C ASP A 241 -83.23 39.33 55.17
N LYS A 242 -84.49 38.87 55.24
CA LYS A 242 -85.72 39.63 55.07
C LYS A 242 -86.12 40.35 56.35
#